data_AF-A0A7X6PFT9-F1
#
_entry.id   AF-A0A7X6PFT9-F1
#
_cell.length_a   1.000
_cell.length_b   1.000
_cell.length_c   1.000
_cell.angle_alpha   90.00
_cell.angle_beta   90.00
_cell.angle_gamma   90.00
#
_symmetry.space_group_name_H-M   'P 1'
#
loop_
_entity.id
_entity.type
_entity.pdbx_description
1 polymer ?
#
loop_
_entity_poly.entity_id
_entity_poly.type
_entity_poly.pdbx_seq_one_letter_code
_entity_poly.pdbx_strand_id
1 'polypeptide(L)' 'WEAIDQFIVSQPLLDSISGIYTSGEYLRIFSPDFLLRKDQVYPGMSPYSAWRGYKFQGGFSDHLPVLLELRFREHYQPE' A
#
# COMPACT_ATOMS: atom_id res chain seq x y z
N TRP A 1 -7.09 -3.60 -12.00
CA TRP A 1 -5.98 -4.15 -11.19
C TRP A 1 -6.61 -4.59 -9.89
N GLU A 2 -6.43 -5.86 -9.53
CA GLU A 2 -6.98 -6.42 -8.29
C GLU A 2 -5.98 -6.15 -7.16
N ALA A 3 -6.43 -5.50 -6.08
CA ALA A 3 -5.61 -5.20 -4.91
C ALA A 3 -5.55 -6.42 -3.97
N ILE A 4 -4.75 -7.42 -4.33
CA ILE A 4 -4.69 -8.71 -3.61
C ILE A 4 -3.80 -8.62 -2.35
N ASP A 5 -2.86 -7.67 -2.34
CA ASP A 5 -1.89 -7.52 -1.26
C ASP A 5 -2.56 -7.08 0.05
N GLN A 6 -2.21 -7.76 1.15
CA GLN A 6 -2.87 -7.63 2.44
C GLN A 6 -1.87 -7.51 3.59
N PHE A 7 -2.26 -6.78 4.64
CA PHE A 7 -1.64 -6.85 5.96
C PHE A 7 -2.59 -7.55 6.93
N ILE A 8 -2.09 -8.55 7.64
CA ILE A 8 -2.82 -9.19 8.74
C ILE A 8 -2.26 -8.61 10.04
N VAL A 9 -3.13 -8.04 10.86
CA VAL A 9 -2.77 -7.43 12.14
C VAL A 9 -3.60 -8.05 13.27
N SER A 10 -3.09 -7.93 14.50
CA SER A 10 -3.81 -8.40 15.68
C SER A 10 -4.83 -7.37 16.13
N GLN A 11 -5.94 -7.84 16.73
CA GLN A 11 -6.97 -6.96 17.30
C GLN A 11 -6.41 -5.89 18.27
N PRO A 12 -5.45 -6.21 19.17
CA PRO A 12 -4.87 -5.21 20.05
C PRO A 12 -4.16 -4.05 19.34
N LEU A 13 -3.64 -4.25 18.12
CA LEU A 13 -3.01 -3.18 17.34
C LEU A 13 -4.06 -2.18 16.79
N LEU A 14 -5.29 -2.65 16.59
CA LEU A 14 -6.42 -1.84 16.11
C LEU A 14 -7.11 -1.10 17.26
N ASP A 15 -7.30 -1.78 18.39
CA ASP A 15 -8.05 -1.27 19.55
C ASP A 15 -7.16 -0.60 20.60
N SER A 16 -5.88 -0.43 20.30
CA SER A 16 -4.91 0.13 21.22
C SER A 16 -5.34 1.53 21.73
N ILE A 17 -5.41 1.68 23.04
CA ILE A 17 -5.71 2.95 23.73
C ILE A 17 -4.46 3.76 24.05
N SER A 18 -3.28 3.14 23.97
CA SER A 18 -1.97 3.76 24.21
C SER A 18 -0.85 2.95 23.54
N GLY A 19 0.25 3.60 23.18
CA GLY A 19 1.35 2.98 22.48
C GLY A 19 1.12 2.92 20.96
N ILE A 20 1.67 1.88 20.33
CA ILE A 20 1.59 1.72 18.87
C ILE A 20 0.19 1.26 18.48
N TYR A 21 -0.36 1.86 17.43
CA TYR A 21 -1.65 1.48 16.86
C TYR A 21 -1.67 1.67 15.35
N THR A 22 -2.65 1.04 14.71
CA THR A 22 -2.97 1.28 13.29
C THR A 22 -4.49 1.25 13.07
N SER A 23 -4.94 1.55 11.85
CA SER A 23 -6.34 1.44 11.44
C SER A 23 -6.44 1.14 9.94
N GLY A 24 -7.64 0.80 9.46
CA GLY A 24 -7.88 0.63 8.03
C GLY A 24 -7.61 1.89 7.21
N GLU A 25 -7.72 3.09 7.79
CA GLU A 25 -7.43 4.35 7.13
C GLU A 25 -5.92 4.58 6.89
N TYR A 26 -5.08 3.83 7.59
CA TYR A 26 -3.62 3.89 7.51
C TYR A 26 -3.03 2.86 6.55
N LEU A 27 -3.90 2.04 5.95
CA LEU A 27 -3.55 1.19 4.82
C LEU A 27 -3.73 1.98 3.51
N ARG A 28 -2.69 2.06 2.71
CA ARG A 28 -2.76 2.70 1.38
C ARG A 28 -1.94 1.97 0.35
N ILE A 29 -2.36 2.08 -0.91
CA ILE A 29 -1.54 1.71 -2.06
C ILE A 29 -0.56 2.86 -2.33
N PHE A 30 0.72 2.53 -2.46
CA PHE A 30 1.75 3.49 -2.85
C PHE A 30 1.89 3.53 -4.36
N SER A 31 1.41 4.61 -4.98
CA SER A 31 1.29 4.75 -6.43
C SER A 31 1.95 6.02 -6.98
N PRO A 32 3.24 6.28 -6.71
CA PRO A 32 3.94 7.41 -7.30
C PRO A 32 4.10 7.25 -8.81
N ASP A 33 4.21 8.36 -9.53
CA ASP A 33 4.23 8.38 -11.01
C ASP A 33 5.32 7.50 -11.62
N PHE A 34 6.48 7.35 -10.97
CA PHE A 34 7.58 6.52 -11.49
C PHE A 34 7.27 5.02 -11.45
N LEU A 35 6.33 4.57 -10.62
CA LEU A 35 5.86 3.17 -10.60
C LEU A 35 4.74 2.92 -11.61
N LEU A 36 4.29 3.96 -12.33
CA LEU A 36 3.15 3.91 -13.21
C LEU A 36 3.55 4.23 -14.65
N ARG A 37 2.75 3.76 -15.58
CA ARG A 37 2.86 4.09 -17.00
C ARG A 37 1.49 4.14 -17.62
N LYS A 38 1.35 4.91 -18.70
CA LYS A 38 0.12 4.90 -19.49
C LYS A 38 -0.13 3.50 -20.04
N ASP A 39 -1.32 2.98 -19.81
CA ASP A 39 -1.72 1.72 -20.42
C ASP A 39 -1.93 1.93 -21.93
N GLN A 40 -1.45 0.96 -22.71
CA GLN A 40 -1.50 1.02 -24.18
C GLN A 40 -2.81 0.45 -24.74
N VAL A 41 -3.52 -0.35 -23.95
CA VAL A 41 -4.71 -1.11 -24.37
C VAL A 41 -5.96 -0.48 -23.76
N TYR A 42 -5.91 -0.08 -22.49
CA TYR A 42 -7.05 0.50 -21.78
C TYR A 42 -6.79 1.96 -21.40
N PRO A 43 -7.83 2.79 -21.24
CA PRO A 43 -7.66 4.11 -20.65
C PRO A 43 -7.16 3.98 -19.20
N GLY A 44 -6.09 4.69 -18.85
CA GLY A 44 -5.58 4.77 -17.48
C GLY A 44 -4.08 4.49 -17.35
N MET A 45 -3.67 4.21 -16.13
CA MET A 45 -2.29 3.86 -15.77
C MET A 45 -2.21 2.39 -15.35
N SER A 46 -1.12 1.72 -15.68
CA SER A 46 -0.78 0.40 -15.18
C SER A 46 0.56 0.42 -14.45
N PRO A 47 0.84 -0.57 -13.56
CA PRO A 47 2.15 -0.72 -12.96
C PRO A 47 3.24 -0.81 -14.03
N TYR A 48 4.34 -0.11 -13.80
CA TYR A 48 5.50 -0.18 -14.67
C TYR A 48 6.35 -1.39 -14.30
N SER A 49 5.94 -2.56 -14.78
CA SER A 49 6.65 -3.82 -14.57
C SER A 49 7.99 -3.89 -15.30
N ALA A 50 8.97 -4.63 -14.76
CA ALA A 50 10.23 -4.90 -15.44
C ALA A 50 10.00 -5.60 -16.81
N TRP A 51 9.01 -6.48 -16.87
CA TRP A 51 8.63 -7.26 -18.04
C TRP A 51 7.15 -7.09 -18.38
N ARG A 52 6.83 -6.93 -19.66
CA ARG A 52 5.46 -6.98 -20.18
C ARG A 52 5.36 -8.10 -21.20
N GLY A 53 4.72 -9.21 -20.81
CA GLY A 53 4.83 -10.46 -21.57
C GLY A 53 6.30 -10.86 -21.69
N TYR A 54 6.73 -11.20 -22.92
CA TYR A 54 8.11 -11.60 -23.20
C TYR A 54 9.08 -10.43 -23.46
N LYS A 55 8.65 -9.18 -23.26
CA LYS A 55 9.46 -7.99 -23.54
C LYS A 55 9.93 -7.32 -22.25
N PHE A 56 11.26 -7.22 -22.09
CA PHE A 56 11.85 -6.36 -21.06
C PHE A 56 11.62 -4.90 -21.41
N GLN A 57 11.24 -4.11 -20.41
CA GLN A 57 10.96 -2.69 -20.58
C GLN A 57 11.58 -1.81 -19.49
N GLY A 58 12.35 -2.38 -18.54
CA GLY A 58 13.10 -1.59 -17.56
C GLY A 58 12.26 -0.94 -16.45
N GLY A 59 11.04 -1.44 -16.22
CA GLY A 59 10.23 -1.04 -15.06
C GLY A 59 10.69 -1.67 -13.74
N PHE A 60 9.88 -1.47 -12.70
CA PHE A 60 10.18 -1.81 -11.31
C PHE A 60 9.41 -3.04 -10.82
N SER A 61 8.08 -3.02 -10.91
CA SER A 61 7.20 -4.03 -10.31
C SER A 61 5.91 -4.17 -11.11
N ASP A 62 5.39 -5.38 -11.20
CA ASP A 62 4.08 -5.69 -11.80
C ASP A 62 2.90 -5.39 -10.87
N HIS A 63 3.18 -5.16 -9.58
CA HIS A 63 2.21 -4.78 -8.56
C HIS A 63 2.65 -3.50 -7.83
N LEU A 64 1.70 -2.72 -7.33
CA LEU A 64 1.99 -1.54 -6.51
C LEU A 64 2.18 -1.94 -5.05
N PRO A 65 3.18 -1.39 -4.35
CA PRO A 65 3.35 -1.65 -2.92
C PRO A 65 2.14 -1.20 -2.11
N VAL A 66 1.82 -1.95 -1.05
CA VAL A 66 0.90 -1.51 0.00
C VAL A 66 1.70 -1.05 1.22
N LEU A 67 1.27 0.04 1.83
CA LEU A 67 1.87 0.61 3.03
C LEU A 67 0.87 0.56 4.16
N LEU A 68 1.33 0.09 5.32
CA LEU A 68 0.63 0.22 6.59
C LEU A 68 1.37 1.24 7.46
N GLU A 69 0.70 2.32 7.79
CA GLU A 69 1.24 3.33 8.71
C GLU A 69 0.95 2.93 10.16
N LEU A 70 2.02 2.92 10.97
CA LEU A 70 1.97 2.72 12.41
C LEU A 70 2.10 4.07 13.09
N ARG A 71 1.19 4.36 14.02
CA ARG A 71 1.20 5.60 14.81
C ARG A 71 1.42 5.28 16.28
N PHE A 72 1.80 6.30 17.03
CA PHE A 72 1.95 6.22 18.47
C PHE A 72 0.93 7.14 19.15
N ARG A 73 0.26 6.65 20.18
CA ARG A 73 -0.67 7.41 21.02
C ARG A 73 -0.16 7.43 22.44
N GLU A 74 0.01 8.60 23.02
CA GLU A 74 0.32 8.69 24.44
C GLU A 74 -0.86 8.19 25.28
N HIS A 75 -0.57 7.66 26.47
CA HIS A 75 -1.59 7.13 27.36
C HIS A 75 -2.49 8.27 27.85
N TYR A 76 -3.74 8.32 27.38
CA TYR A 76 -4.72 9.25 27.91
C TYR A 76 -5.10 8.80 29.33
N GLN A 77 -4.75 9.59 30.34
CA GLN A 77 -5.31 9.47 31.68
C GLN A 77 -6.48 10.46 31.77
N PRO A 78 -7.74 10.01 31.79
CA PRO A 78 -8.83 10.88 32.21
C PRO A 78 -8.63 11.19 33.69
N GLU A 79 -8.66 12.49 34.04
CA GLU A 79 -8.84 12.92 35.43
C GLU A 79 -10.20 12.49 35.97
#